data_AF-A0A4V2MVH3-F1
#
_entry.id   AF-A0A4V2MVH3-F1
#
_cell.length_a   1.000
_cell.length_b   1.000
_cell.length_c   1.000
_cell.angle_alpha   90.00
_cell.angle_beta   90.00
_cell.angle_gamma   90.00
#
_symmetry.space_group_name_H-M   'P 1'
#
loop_
_entity.id
_entity.type
_entity.pdbx_description
1 polymer ?
#
loop_
_entity_poly.entity_id
_entity_poly.type
_entity_poly.pdbx_seq_one_letter_code
_entity_poly.pdbx_strand_id
1 'polypeptide(L)'
;MDSTLPNVPALPAQAVPTPLPYPPPRPQLPIEICEIIIDYVASTARTQRRKEHRQTLRCCLQVCHAWIPRSQFHLMAKVVFRSRDSVAYFSRLLQRSPDLRQRIKEAVIKVQDAADQSWVSCVPFLLPLQLNSLRLDRDVDLSLLHPTASRRFDLLKVKEIDLALVRYTRYSQIARFAVTGAVKATWFLQEDVLSNGGVIRGKRTALKNVVVSAHTPRELIALLRNFSIFSSNPLVIDFYIDLLPTAAAPSHLDPRSSLRKPPVFLRQYNMYSLIPENRRTWALKHLPGDHQAIWNCLLRVWQMHCCRNREEAALKKLSICDMTTRFTLSREFLGESSDVGPSTLILQVWEMLDGIPCYAGAVLGFLSQLGFQEVNLKLRSTRPWGAFKPDLVLFLDDALSLPNFSTLTRVTLQVSLKHPPSACKRNFAPLMLPRTYARGLMELVDDCKRSNCVIHRPPPSVSPLPAPSGPPTILDLW
;
A
#
# COMPACT_ATOMS: atom_id res chain seq x y z
N MET A 1 28.51 -40.25 -80.56
CA MET A 1 27.40 -39.74 -79.72
C MET A 1 27.34 -38.25 -79.93
N ASP A 2 26.62 -37.85 -80.98
CA ASP A 2 26.41 -36.45 -81.35
C ASP A 2 25.47 -35.78 -80.36
N SER A 3 25.92 -34.68 -79.76
CA SER A 3 25.13 -33.83 -78.87
C SER A 3 24.94 -32.47 -79.53
N THR A 4 23.93 -32.39 -80.38
CA THR A 4 23.44 -31.15 -80.99
C THR A 4 22.65 -30.36 -79.94
N LEU A 5 23.25 -29.26 -79.45
CA LEU A 5 22.57 -28.29 -78.59
C LEU A 5 21.52 -27.51 -79.41
N PRO A 6 20.29 -27.33 -78.91
CA PRO A 6 19.28 -26.54 -79.59
C PRO A 6 19.64 -25.06 -79.57
N ASN A 7 19.61 -24.45 -80.74
CA ASN A 7 19.83 -23.03 -80.97
C ASN A 7 18.64 -22.23 -80.40
N VAL A 8 18.83 -21.59 -79.24
CA VAL A 8 17.80 -20.77 -78.60
C VAL A 8 17.77 -19.39 -79.28
N PRO A 9 16.63 -18.96 -79.85
CA PRO A 9 16.53 -17.65 -80.49
C PRO A 9 16.72 -16.52 -79.47
N ALA A 10 17.55 -15.54 -79.84
CA ALA A 10 17.82 -14.36 -79.04
C ALA A 10 16.51 -13.63 -78.70
N LEU A 11 16.20 -13.53 -77.41
CA LEU A 11 15.09 -12.72 -76.92
C LEU A 11 15.28 -11.26 -77.33
N PRO A 12 14.23 -10.58 -77.81
CA PRO A 12 14.31 -9.17 -78.17
C PRO A 12 14.74 -8.35 -76.95
N ALA A 13 15.68 -7.42 -77.16
CA ALA A 13 16.18 -6.51 -76.14
C ALA A 13 15.00 -5.82 -75.43
N GLN A 14 14.72 -6.26 -74.20
CA GLN A 14 13.71 -5.63 -73.36
C GLN A 14 14.17 -4.19 -73.12
N ALA A 15 13.36 -3.24 -73.59
CA ALA A 15 13.58 -1.82 -73.36
C ALA A 15 13.75 -1.60 -71.85
N VAL A 16 14.92 -1.10 -71.45
CA VAL A 16 15.23 -0.75 -70.06
C VAL A 16 14.15 0.25 -69.60
N PRO A 17 13.28 -0.10 -68.65
CA PRO A 17 12.24 0.83 -68.20
C PRO A 17 12.92 2.06 -67.62
N THR A 18 12.60 3.22 -68.19
CA THR A 18 13.05 4.53 -67.75
C THR A 18 12.82 4.65 -66.24
N PRO A 19 13.84 4.96 -65.42
CA PRO A 19 13.68 5.04 -63.96
C PRO A 19 12.58 6.04 -63.64
N LEU A 20 11.51 5.58 -62.99
CA LEU A 20 10.46 6.46 -62.50
C LEU A 20 11.09 7.48 -61.54
N PRO A 21 10.70 8.77 -61.63
CA PRO A 21 11.22 9.81 -60.74
C PRO A 21 11.00 9.39 -59.28
N TYR A 22 12.08 9.37 -58.50
CA TYR A 22 12.00 9.03 -57.08
C TYR A 22 11.00 9.96 -56.39
N PRO A 23 10.05 9.43 -55.61
CA PRO A 23 9.14 10.28 -54.86
C PRO A 23 9.96 11.21 -53.95
N PRO A 24 9.53 12.47 -53.79
CA PRO A 24 10.26 13.42 -52.96
C PRO A 24 10.46 12.85 -51.56
N PRO A 25 11.63 13.06 -50.94
CA PRO A 25 11.90 12.55 -49.60
C PRO A 25 10.83 13.09 -48.65
N ARG A 26 10.11 12.16 -48.00
CA ARG A 26 9.11 12.52 -47.00
C ARG A 26 9.80 13.34 -45.89
N PRO A 27 9.15 14.37 -45.32
CA PRO A 27 9.73 15.10 -44.21
C PRO A 27 10.07 14.14 -43.08
N GLN A 28 11.36 14.01 -42.77
CA GLN A 28 11.85 13.19 -41.68
C GLN A 28 12.02 14.09 -40.46
N LEU A 29 11.41 13.70 -39.34
CA LEU A 29 11.71 14.32 -38.07
C LEU A 29 13.19 14.05 -37.73
N PRO A 30 13.94 15.05 -37.22
CA PRO A 30 15.28 14.82 -36.70
C PRO A 30 15.29 13.69 -35.67
N ILE A 31 16.39 12.93 -35.62
CA ILE A 31 16.48 11.75 -34.76
C ILE A 31 16.35 12.12 -33.29
N GLU A 32 16.84 13.29 -32.90
CA GLU A 32 16.77 13.84 -31.55
C GLU A 32 15.31 14.00 -31.09
N ILE A 33 14.43 14.49 -31.99
CA ILE A 33 13.00 14.63 -31.71
C ILE A 33 12.36 13.24 -31.54
N CYS A 34 12.74 12.28 -32.36
CA CYS A 34 12.25 10.91 -32.23
C CYS A 34 12.69 10.27 -30.90
N GLU A 35 13.94 10.48 -30.47
CA GLU A 35 14.43 9.99 -29.18
C GLU A 35 13.72 10.64 -27.99
N ILE A 36 13.43 11.94 -28.04
CA ILE A 36 12.64 12.64 -27.03
C ILE A 36 11.23 12.05 -26.94
N ILE A 37 10.60 11.73 -28.08
CA ILE A 37 9.29 11.08 -28.10
C ILE A 37 9.37 9.70 -27.45
N ILE A 38 10.39 8.91 -27.78
CA ILE A 38 10.61 7.58 -27.17
C ILE A 38 10.83 7.71 -25.66
N ASP A 39 11.58 8.71 -25.19
CA ASP A 39 11.79 9.01 -23.78
C ASP A 39 10.49 9.39 -23.06
N TYR A 40 9.65 10.19 -23.72
CA TYR A 40 8.34 10.56 -23.19
C TYR A 40 7.43 9.35 -23.06
N VAL A 41 7.37 8.48 -24.07
CA VAL A 41 6.65 7.19 -24.03
C VAL A 41 7.17 6.30 -22.89
N ALA A 42 8.48 6.30 -22.66
CA ALA A 42 9.09 5.53 -21.58
C ALA A 42 8.83 6.12 -20.18
N SER A 43 8.83 7.44 -20.02
CA SER A 43 8.65 8.12 -18.72
C SER A 43 7.21 8.00 -18.19
N THR A 44 6.22 8.05 -19.08
CA THR A 44 4.79 7.85 -18.77
C THR A 44 4.47 6.43 -18.30
N ALA A 45 5.37 5.47 -18.58
CA ALA A 45 5.27 4.08 -18.12
C ALA A 45 5.40 3.87 -16.60
N ARG A 46 5.68 4.93 -15.84
CA ARG A 46 5.64 4.91 -14.36
C ARG A 46 4.22 4.85 -13.79
N THR A 47 3.20 5.05 -14.63
CA THR A 47 1.79 4.98 -14.24
C THR A 47 1.19 3.58 -14.46
N GLN A 48 -0.08 3.39 -14.10
CA GLN A 48 -0.80 2.12 -14.14
C GLN A 48 -0.85 1.43 -15.53
N ARG A 49 -0.45 2.13 -16.61
CA ARG A 49 -0.44 1.65 -18.00
C ARG A 49 0.89 1.06 -18.47
N ARG A 50 1.76 0.65 -17.54
CA ARG A 50 3.12 0.16 -17.86
C ARG A 50 3.22 -0.92 -18.95
N LYS A 51 2.21 -1.80 -19.05
CA LYS A 51 2.15 -2.86 -20.08
C LYS A 51 1.97 -2.28 -21.49
N GLU A 52 1.09 -1.30 -21.64
CA GLU A 52 0.80 -0.62 -22.90
C GLU A 52 2.04 0.12 -23.39
N HIS A 53 2.68 0.92 -22.53
CA HIS A 53 3.91 1.64 -22.89
C HIS A 53 5.06 0.72 -23.31
N ARG A 54 5.24 -0.42 -22.61
CA ARG A 54 6.26 -1.40 -23.01
C ARG A 54 5.94 -2.02 -24.37
N GLN A 55 4.67 -2.18 -24.71
CA GLN A 55 4.27 -2.63 -26.04
C GLN A 55 4.54 -1.55 -27.10
N THR A 56 4.22 -0.28 -26.81
CA THR A 56 4.56 0.84 -27.69
C THR A 56 6.06 0.90 -27.98
N LEU A 57 6.92 0.75 -26.96
CA LEU A 57 8.39 0.71 -27.15
C LEU A 57 8.85 -0.46 -28.01
N ARG A 58 8.16 -1.60 -27.99
CA ARG A 58 8.44 -2.72 -28.90
C ARG A 58 8.03 -2.39 -30.33
N CYS A 59 6.92 -1.68 -30.52
CA CYS A 59 6.56 -1.18 -31.85
C CYS A 59 7.63 -0.19 -32.34
N CYS A 60 8.15 0.70 -31.48
CA CYS A 60 9.25 1.62 -31.84
C CYS A 60 10.53 0.88 -32.31
N LEU A 61 10.87 -0.27 -31.71
CA LEU A 61 11.98 -1.12 -32.19
C LEU A 61 11.79 -1.60 -33.63
N GLN A 62 10.54 -1.72 -34.09
CA GLN A 62 10.20 -2.27 -35.41
C GLN A 62 10.06 -1.19 -36.49
N VAL A 63 10.10 0.10 -36.13
CA VAL A 63 9.91 1.21 -37.09
C VAL A 63 11.12 1.38 -38.00
N CYS A 64 12.31 1.58 -37.43
CA CYS A 64 13.56 1.75 -38.18
C CYS A 64 14.79 1.46 -37.31
N HIS A 65 15.94 1.24 -37.96
CA HIS A 65 17.20 0.94 -37.26
C HIS A 65 17.65 2.05 -36.30
N ALA A 66 17.38 3.31 -36.63
CA ALA A 66 17.78 4.45 -35.80
C ALA A 66 17.05 4.48 -34.44
N TRP A 67 15.85 3.91 -34.33
CA TRP A 67 15.07 3.88 -33.08
C TRP A 67 15.44 2.71 -32.16
N ILE A 68 16.20 1.74 -32.67
CA ILE A 68 16.55 0.53 -31.93
C ILE A 68 17.32 0.84 -30.65
N PRO A 69 18.43 1.63 -30.67
CA PRO A 69 19.25 1.85 -29.48
C PRO A 69 18.47 2.51 -28.33
N ARG A 70 17.68 3.55 -28.63
CA ARG A 70 16.90 4.29 -27.63
C ARG A 70 15.73 3.47 -27.09
N SER A 71 15.01 2.76 -27.94
CA SER A 71 13.91 1.88 -27.50
C SER A 71 14.43 0.71 -26.66
N GLN A 72 15.54 0.10 -27.07
CA GLN A 72 16.19 -0.99 -26.34
C GLN A 72 16.71 -0.51 -24.98
N PHE A 73 17.27 0.70 -24.90
CA PHE A 73 17.70 1.32 -23.64
C PHE A 73 16.58 1.29 -22.59
N HIS A 74 15.37 1.73 -22.94
CA HIS A 74 14.22 1.71 -22.03
C HIS A 74 13.67 0.32 -21.75
N LEU A 75 13.67 -0.56 -22.76
CA LEU A 75 13.19 -1.94 -22.59
C LEU A 75 14.09 -2.76 -21.65
N MET A 76 15.39 -2.48 -21.63
CA MET A 76 16.39 -3.13 -20.76
C MET A 76 16.37 -2.61 -19.32
N ALA A 77 15.74 -1.46 -19.05
CA ALA A 77 15.64 -0.92 -17.69
C ALA A 77 14.92 -1.89 -16.72
N LYS A 78 14.04 -2.75 -17.26
CA LYS A 78 13.36 -3.82 -16.50
C LYS A 78 13.51 -5.17 -17.19
N VAL A 79 14.07 -6.13 -16.46
CA VAL A 79 14.20 -7.53 -16.88
C VAL A 79 13.26 -8.43 -16.08
N VAL A 80 12.70 -9.44 -16.74
CA VAL A 80 11.80 -10.42 -16.12
C VAL A 80 12.29 -11.81 -16.48
N PHE A 81 12.73 -12.56 -15.47
CA PHE A 81 13.13 -13.96 -15.60
C PHE A 81 11.96 -14.85 -15.22
N ARG A 82 11.60 -15.77 -16.13
CA ARG A 82 10.46 -16.69 -15.95
C ARG A 82 10.86 -18.16 -15.98
N SER A 83 12.03 -18.44 -16.54
CA SER A 83 12.51 -19.79 -16.82
C SER A 83 14.02 -19.81 -17.00
N ARG A 84 14.59 -21.02 -17.00
CA ARG A 84 15.99 -21.28 -17.35
C ARG A 84 16.37 -20.71 -18.72
N ASP A 85 15.51 -20.87 -19.73
CA ASP A 85 15.77 -20.35 -21.07
C ASP A 85 15.87 -18.82 -21.10
N SER A 86 15.03 -18.13 -20.31
CA SER A 86 15.09 -16.68 -20.21
C SER A 86 16.42 -16.20 -19.60
N VAL A 87 16.97 -16.93 -18.63
CA VAL A 87 18.28 -16.66 -18.03
C VAL A 87 19.40 -16.95 -19.04
N ALA A 88 19.35 -18.07 -19.74
CA ALA A 88 20.35 -18.46 -20.73
C ALA A 88 20.39 -17.48 -21.93
N TYR A 89 19.22 -17.08 -22.44
CA TYR A 89 19.11 -16.04 -23.47
C TYR A 89 19.70 -14.72 -22.98
N PHE A 90 19.34 -14.28 -21.77
CA PHE A 90 19.84 -13.03 -21.22
C PHE A 90 21.35 -13.06 -20.96
N SER A 91 21.89 -14.20 -20.52
CA SER A 91 23.33 -14.40 -20.36
C SER A 91 24.06 -14.23 -21.70
N ARG A 92 23.57 -14.85 -22.78
CA ARG A 92 24.15 -14.67 -24.13
C ARG A 92 24.05 -13.23 -24.62
N LEU A 93 22.95 -12.54 -24.32
CA LEU A 93 22.80 -11.12 -24.64
C LEU A 93 23.84 -10.26 -23.91
N LEU A 94 24.07 -10.49 -22.61
CA LEU A 94 25.08 -9.77 -21.84
C LEU A 94 26.51 -10.12 -22.25
N GLN A 95 26.78 -11.32 -22.75
CA GLN A 95 28.09 -11.68 -23.31
C GLN A 95 28.38 -10.87 -24.59
N ARG A 96 27.38 -10.67 -25.44
CA ARG A 96 27.51 -9.87 -26.67
C ARG A 96 27.56 -8.36 -26.40
N SER A 97 26.92 -7.90 -25.34
CA SER A 97 26.78 -6.48 -25.03
C SER A 97 26.82 -6.26 -23.51
N PRO A 98 28.01 -6.30 -22.89
CA PRO A 98 28.15 -6.24 -21.43
C PRO A 98 27.63 -4.93 -20.83
N ASP A 99 27.66 -3.83 -21.58
CA ASP A 99 27.17 -2.50 -21.16
C ASP A 99 25.67 -2.49 -20.84
N LEU A 100 24.90 -3.42 -21.41
CA LEU A 100 23.48 -3.55 -21.12
C LEU A 100 23.23 -3.90 -19.64
N ARG A 101 24.19 -4.54 -18.96
CA ARG A 101 24.06 -4.88 -17.54
C ARG A 101 23.84 -3.65 -16.67
N GLN A 102 24.55 -2.56 -16.94
CA GLN A 102 24.47 -1.32 -16.13
C GLN A 102 23.13 -0.57 -16.34
N ARG A 103 22.43 -0.87 -17.43
CA ARG A 103 21.13 -0.27 -17.78
C ARG A 103 19.99 -0.88 -16.99
N ILE A 104 20.15 -2.10 -16.46
CA ILE A 104 19.12 -2.78 -15.67
C ILE A 104 18.90 -2.00 -14.37
N LYS A 105 17.66 -1.54 -14.15
CA LYS A 105 17.25 -0.84 -12.91
C LYS A 105 16.27 -1.67 -12.09
N GLU A 106 15.50 -2.52 -12.74
CA GLU A 106 14.51 -3.38 -12.10
C GLU A 106 14.67 -4.83 -12.57
N ALA A 107 14.61 -5.76 -11.63
CA ALA A 107 14.61 -7.18 -11.91
C ALA A 107 13.39 -7.84 -11.29
N VAL A 108 12.74 -8.73 -12.03
CA VAL A 108 11.62 -9.54 -11.54
C VAL A 108 11.93 -11.00 -11.81
N ILE A 109 11.95 -11.81 -10.76
CA ILE A 109 12.08 -13.26 -10.84
C ILE A 109 10.69 -13.83 -10.60
N LYS A 110 10.12 -14.51 -11.60
CA LYS A 110 8.83 -15.18 -11.50
C LYS A 110 9.04 -16.67 -11.72
N VAL A 111 8.68 -17.49 -10.76
CA VAL A 111 8.62 -18.93 -10.98
C VAL A 111 7.19 -19.27 -11.44
N GLN A 112 7.06 -20.09 -12.49
CA GLN A 112 5.76 -20.56 -12.98
C GLN A 112 5.55 -22.05 -12.71
N ASP A 113 6.65 -22.80 -12.70
CA ASP A 113 6.68 -24.24 -12.48
C ASP A 113 7.51 -24.52 -11.22
N ALA A 114 6.93 -25.25 -10.28
CA ALA A 114 7.57 -25.60 -9.03
C ALA A 114 8.67 -26.65 -9.20
N ALA A 115 8.73 -27.36 -10.33
CA ALA A 115 9.62 -28.51 -10.51
C ALA A 115 11.11 -28.15 -10.59
N ASP A 116 11.48 -27.05 -11.28
CA ASP A 116 12.89 -26.62 -11.41
C ASP A 116 13.06 -25.12 -11.15
N GLN A 117 13.58 -24.79 -9.97
CA GLN A 117 14.00 -23.44 -9.57
C GLN A 117 15.52 -23.25 -9.54
N SER A 118 16.30 -24.24 -9.99
CA SER A 118 17.77 -24.18 -9.94
C SER A 118 18.34 -22.94 -10.66
N TRP A 119 17.68 -22.53 -11.75
CA TRP A 119 18.04 -21.36 -12.54
C TRP A 119 17.93 -20.03 -11.78
N VAL A 120 17.12 -19.94 -10.72
CA VAL A 120 16.98 -18.72 -9.90
C VAL A 120 18.33 -18.35 -9.29
N SER A 121 19.14 -19.35 -8.94
CA SER A 121 20.48 -19.16 -8.38
C SER A 121 21.45 -18.47 -9.36
N CYS A 122 21.20 -18.50 -10.67
CA CYS A 122 22.03 -17.85 -11.68
C CYS A 122 21.73 -16.36 -11.84
N VAL A 123 20.51 -15.92 -11.50
CA VAL A 123 20.04 -14.55 -11.75
C VAL A 123 20.93 -13.46 -11.10
N PRO A 124 21.38 -13.58 -9.84
CA PRO A 124 22.22 -12.55 -9.19
C PRO A 124 23.53 -12.24 -9.91
N PHE A 125 24.04 -13.17 -10.72
CA PHE A 125 25.29 -13.00 -11.48
C PHE A 125 25.07 -12.22 -12.78
N LEU A 126 23.83 -12.16 -13.26
CA LEU A 126 23.46 -11.40 -14.46
C LEU A 126 23.08 -9.95 -14.15
N LEU A 127 22.73 -9.66 -12.89
CA LEU A 127 22.28 -8.34 -12.45
C LEU A 127 23.45 -7.41 -12.10
N PRO A 128 23.30 -6.09 -12.30
CA PRO A 128 24.23 -5.11 -11.76
C PRO A 128 24.17 -5.10 -10.23
N LEU A 129 25.26 -4.67 -9.58
CA LEU A 129 25.32 -4.54 -8.13
C LEU A 129 24.37 -3.48 -7.56
N GLN A 130 23.84 -2.58 -8.40
CA GLN A 130 22.92 -1.53 -7.98
C GLN A 130 21.60 -1.67 -8.73
N LEU A 131 20.51 -1.85 -7.99
CA LEU A 131 19.16 -1.96 -8.52
C LEU A 131 18.24 -0.98 -7.80
N ASN A 132 17.31 -0.39 -8.55
CA ASN A 132 16.23 0.38 -7.97
C ASN A 132 15.18 -0.57 -7.37
N SER A 133 14.89 -1.70 -8.03
CA SER A 133 13.93 -2.67 -7.51
C SER A 133 14.28 -4.12 -7.85
N LEU A 134 14.06 -5.02 -6.88
CA LEU A 134 14.09 -6.47 -7.07
C LEU A 134 12.77 -7.06 -6.57
N ARG A 135 12.08 -7.78 -7.44
CA ARG A 135 10.87 -8.52 -7.09
C ARG A 135 11.08 -10.02 -7.23
N LEU A 136 10.79 -10.77 -6.17
CA LEU A 136 10.64 -12.22 -6.20
C LEU A 136 9.15 -12.53 -6.13
N ASP A 137 8.64 -13.30 -7.08
CA ASP A 137 7.20 -13.46 -7.32
C ASP A 137 6.88 -14.92 -7.61
N ARG A 138 5.73 -15.40 -7.13
CA ARG A 138 5.15 -16.72 -7.42
C ARG A 138 6.03 -17.91 -6.98
N ASP A 139 5.94 -18.28 -5.70
CA ASP A 139 6.50 -19.50 -5.12
C ASP A 139 8.03 -19.65 -5.25
N VAL A 140 8.76 -18.54 -5.38
CA VAL A 140 10.24 -18.57 -5.32
C VAL A 140 10.65 -19.16 -3.98
N ASP A 141 11.36 -20.28 -3.99
CA ASP A 141 11.82 -20.95 -2.78
C ASP A 141 13.26 -20.57 -2.46
N LEU A 142 13.43 -19.74 -1.42
CA LEU A 142 14.72 -19.30 -0.95
C LEU A 142 15.55 -20.42 -0.30
N SER A 143 14.94 -21.54 0.06
CA SER A 143 15.64 -22.73 0.58
C SER A 143 16.37 -23.53 -0.51
N LEU A 144 15.95 -23.39 -1.76
CA LEU A 144 16.58 -24.03 -2.92
C LEU A 144 17.70 -23.19 -3.53
N LEU A 145 17.96 -21.97 -3.01
CA LEU A 145 19.03 -21.11 -3.51
C LEU A 145 20.41 -21.67 -3.18
N HIS A 146 21.27 -21.76 -4.19
CA HIS A 146 22.66 -22.12 -4.00
C HIS A 146 23.36 -21.14 -3.04
N PRO A 147 24.25 -21.59 -2.13
CA PRO A 147 24.93 -20.71 -1.17
C PRO A 147 25.67 -19.54 -1.82
N THR A 148 26.31 -19.75 -2.96
CA THR A 148 26.99 -18.67 -3.72
C THR A 148 26.00 -17.64 -4.27
N ALA A 149 24.80 -18.07 -4.69
CA ALA A 149 23.75 -17.16 -5.15
C ALA A 149 23.21 -16.32 -3.99
N SER A 150 23.00 -16.95 -2.83
CA SER A 150 22.64 -16.25 -1.59
C SER A 150 23.66 -15.17 -1.23
N ARG A 151 24.97 -15.50 -1.23
CA ARG A 151 26.04 -14.52 -1.00
C ARG A 151 26.05 -13.41 -2.05
N ARG A 152 25.71 -13.71 -3.30
CA ARG A 152 25.65 -12.72 -4.37
C ARG A 152 24.47 -11.76 -4.19
N PHE A 153 23.31 -12.25 -3.74
CA PHE A 153 22.18 -11.39 -3.37
C PHE A 153 22.56 -10.42 -2.24
N ASP A 154 23.35 -10.86 -1.25
CA ASP A 154 23.86 -9.98 -0.17
C ASP A 154 24.73 -8.82 -0.68
N LEU A 155 25.28 -8.92 -1.90
CA LEU A 155 26.08 -7.85 -2.52
C LEU A 155 25.24 -6.89 -3.37
N LEU A 156 23.99 -7.24 -3.72
CA LEU A 156 23.12 -6.41 -4.52
C LEU A 156 22.56 -5.26 -3.67
N LYS A 157 22.93 -4.03 -3.99
CA LYS A 157 22.35 -2.82 -3.43
C LYS A 157 20.99 -2.55 -4.08
N VAL A 158 19.94 -3.06 -3.48
CA VAL A 158 18.57 -2.91 -3.98
C VAL A 158 17.85 -1.84 -3.17
N LYS A 159 17.30 -0.80 -3.79
CA LYS A 159 16.54 0.25 -3.06
C LYS A 159 15.17 -0.25 -2.58
N GLU A 160 14.45 -0.96 -3.44
CA GLU A 160 13.11 -1.49 -3.16
C GLU A 160 13.04 -3.00 -3.39
N ILE A 161 12.58 -3.74 -2.39
CA ILE A 161 12.42 -5.20 -2.48
C ILE A 161 10.95 -5.55 -2.37
N ASP A 162 10.50 -6.45 -3.24
CA ASP A 162 9.13 -6.96 -3.27
C ASP A 162 9.18 -8.49 -3.22
N LEU A 163 8.63 -9.08 -2.17
CA LEU A 163 8.62 -10.52 -1.91
C LEU A 163 7.18 -10.99 -1.93
N ALA A 164 6.73 -11.43 -3.10
CA ALA A 164 5.35 -11.84 -3.33
C ALA A 164 5.23 -13.37 -3.40
N LEU A 165 4.58 -13.97 -2.40
CA LEU A 165 4.37 -15.43 -2.33
C LEU A 165 5.71 -16.19 -2.36
N VAL A 166 6.66 -15.76 -1.55
CA VAL A 166 8.02 -16.33 -1.49
C VAL A 166 8.07 -17.39 -0.41
N ARG A 167 8.58 -18.58 -0.74
CA ARG A 167 8.78 -19.68 0.20
C ARG A 167 10.16 -19.57 0.84
N TYR A 168 10.23 -19.84 2.13
CA TYR A 168 11.48 -19.82 2.89
C TYR A 168 11.36 -20.73 4.11
N THR A 169 12.46 -21.36 4.50
CA THR A 169 12.51 -22.22 5.70
C THR A 169 13.03 -21.45 6.90
N ARG A 170 13.78 -20.37 6.68
CA ARG A 170 14.36 -19.54 7.74
C ARG A 170 14.23 -18.08 7.36
N TYR A 171 13.75 -17.27 8.29
CA TYR A 171 13.65 -15.83 8.07
C TYR A 171 15.00 -15.14 7.76
N SER A 172 16.12 -15.72 8.20
CA SER A 172 17.45 -15.25 7.80
C SER A 172 17.65 -15.21 6.27
N GLN A 173 16.92 -16.03 5.52
CA GLN A 173 16.94 -16.01 4.05
C GLN A 173 16.30 -14.73 3.51
N ILE A 174 15.19 -14.29 4.10
CA ILE A 174 14.53 -13.02 3.77
C ILE A 174 15.38 -11.83 4.24
N ALA A 175 15.86 -11.89 5.48
CA ALA A 175 16.63 -10.81 6.11
C ALA A 175 17.82 -10.37 5.26
N ARG A 176 18.48 -11.33 4.60
CA ARG A 176 19.61 -11.11 3.68
C ARG A 176 19.31 -10.10 2.58
N PHE A 177 18.12 -10.18 1.98
CA PHE A 177 17.70 -9.22 0.96
C PHE A 177 17.51 -7.81 1.56
N ALA A 178 16.96 -7.71 2.77
CA ALA A 178 16.64 -6.43 3.38
C ALA A 178 17.87 -5.66 3.94
N VAL A 179 19.00 -6.34 4.15
CA VAL A 179 20.22 -5.75 4.72
C VAL A 179 21.00 -4.89 3.72
N THR A 180 20.82 -5.08 2.42
CA THR A 180 21.75 -4.59 1.38
C THR A 180 21.55 -3.12 0.97
N GLY A 181 21.08 -2.26 1.87
CA GLY A 181 20.76 -0.85 1.55
C GLY A 181 19.35 -0.66 1.01
N ALA A 182 18.48 -1.66 1.20
CA ALA A 182 17.05 -1.51 0.94
C ALA A 182 16.45 -0.44 1.83
N VAL A 183 15.74 0.49 1.18
CA VAL A 183 14.99 1.57 1.83
C VAL A 183 13.53 1.15 2.00
N LYS A 184 13.03 0.28 1.12
CA LYS A 184 11.66 -0.21 1.15
C LYS A 184 11.62 -1.72 0.94
N ALA A 185 10.82 -2.41 1.75
CA ALA A 185 10.52 -3.82 1.57
C ALA A 185 9.00 -4.04 1.58
N THR A 186 8.51 -4.83 0.64
CA THR A 186 7.09 -5.24 0.54
C THR A 186 7.06 -6.76 0.63
N TRP A 187 6.22 -7.31 1.52
CA TRP A 187 5.99 -8.74 1.71
C TRP A 187 4.54 -9.06 1.44
N PHE A 188 4.28 -10.10 0.64
CA PHE A 188 2.96 -10.72 0.51
C PHE A 188 3.07 -12.16 1.03
N LEU A 189 2.40 -12.42 2.16
CA LEU A 189 2.42 -13.72 2.84
C LEU A 189 1.54 -14.75 2.11
N GLN A 190 1.84 -16.02 2.36
CA GLN A 190 1.12 -17.18 1.83
C GLN A 190 0.89 -18.19 2.97
N GLU A 191 -0.29 -18.78 3.03
CA GLU A 191 -0.77 -19.60 4.16
C GLU A 191 0.20 -20.72 4.57
N ASP A 192 0.83 -21.40 3.61
CA ASP A 192 1.58 -22.64 3.85
C ASP A 192 2.99 -22.46 4.44
N VAL A 193 3.51 -21.23 4.54
CA VAL A 193 4.94 -20.98 4.80
C VAL A 193 5.25 -20.68 6.29
N LEU A 194 4.22 -20.59 7.12
CA LEU A 194 4.34 -19.90 8.43
C LEU A 194 4.78 -20.76 9.60
N SER A 195 5.20 -22.00 9.38
CA SER A 195 5.79 -22.84 10.43
C SER A 195 7.13 -22.30 10.95
N ASN A 196 7.80 -21.42 10.22
CA ASN A 196 9.13 -20.92 10.56
C ASN A 196 9.20 -19.38 10.65
N GLY A 197 8.33 -18.79 11.47
CA GLY A 197 8.50 -17.40 11.85
C GLY A 197 9.88 -17.20 12.47
N GLY A 198 10.74 -16.41 11.84
CA GLY A 198 12.09 -16.18 12.32
C GLY A 198 12.35 -14.70 12.59
N VAL A 199 13.46 -14.46 13.28
CA VAL A 199 13.86 -13.18 13.87
C VAL A 199 14.95 -12.55 12.99
N ILE A 200 14.86 -11.27 12.54
CA ILE A 200 16.05 -10.57 12.00
C ILE A 200 16.86 -10.23 13.25
N ARG A 201 17.85 -11.06 13.59
CA ARG A 201 18.87 -10.70 14.59
C ARG A 201 20.15 -10.28 13.88
N GLY A 202 20.76 -9.21 14.37
CA GLY A 202 22.20 -8.98 14.24
C GLY A 202 22.69 -8.10 13.10
N LYS A 203 21.88 -7.77 12.08
CA LYS A 203 22.29 -6.83 11.03
C LYS A 203 21.39 -5.59 10.99
N ARG A 204 22.01 -4.42 11.16
CA ARG A 204 21.33 -3.12 10.98
C ARG A 204 20.93 -2.99 9.50
N THR A 205 19.65 -2.73 9.26
CA THR A 205 19.12 -2.49 7.91
C THR A 205 18.98 -1.00 7.66
N ALA A 206 18.93 -0.59 6.39
CA ALA A 206 18.64 0.79 5.98
C ALA A 206 17.13 1.02 5.72
N LEU A 207 16.27 0.08 6.14
CA LEU A 207 14.85 0.09 5.83
C LEU A 207 14.19 1.32 6.47
N LYS A 208 13.44 2.05 5.65
CA LYS A 208 12.56 3.14 6.10
C LYS A 208 11.10 2.74 6.03
N ASN A 209 10.73 1.92 5.06
CA ASN A 209 9.35 1.53 4.81
C ASN A 209 9.24 0.01 4.68
N VAL A 210 8.39 -0.60 5.50
CA VAL A 210 8.05 -2.01 5.43
C VAL A 210 6.57 -2.13 5.21
N VAL A 211 6.19 -2.82 4.15
CA VAL A 211 4.80 -3.13 3.84
C VAL A 211 4.64 -4.63 3.93
N VAL A 212 3.66 -5.11 4.69
CA VAL A 212 3.35 -6.53 4.80
C VAL A 212 1.86 -6.71 4.50
N SER A 213 1.55 -7.43 3.46
CA SER A 213 0.21 -7.91 3.13
C SER A 213 0.06 -9.36 3.55
N ALA A 214 -1.02 -9.65 4.28
CA ALA A 214 -1.45 -10.98 4.67
C ALA A 214 -2.87 -11.22 4.14
N HIS A 215 -3.22 -12.45 3.80
CA HIS A 215 -4.58 -12.84 3.41
C HIS A 215 -5.46 -13.17 4.62
N THR A 216 -4.85 -13.65 5.71
CA THR A 216 -5.60 -14.01 6.92
C THR A 216 -4.99 -13.39 8.19
N PRO A 217 -5.81 -13.18 9.24
CA PRO A 217 -5.33 -12.82 10.57
C PRO A 217 -4.24 -13.76 11.09
N ARG A 218 -4.40 -15.07 10.86
CA ARG A 218 -3.46 -16.10 11.30
C ARG A 218 -2.08 -15.93 10.68
N GLU A 219 -2.05 -15.59 9.39
CA GLU A 219 -0.79 -15.34 8.71
C GLU A 219 -0.02 -14.18 9.33
N LEU A 220 -0.74 -13.08 9.57
CA LEU A 220 -0.17 -11.91 10.20
C LEU A 220 0.31 -12.22 11.62
N ILE A 221 -0.46 -12.96 12.43
CA ILE A 221 -0.06 -13.36 13.79
C ILE A 221 1.23 -14.18 13.77
N ALA A 222 1.30 -15.19 12.89
CA ALA A 222 2.46 -16.06 12.80
C ALA A 222 3.74 -15.30 12.42
N LEU A 223 3.63 -14.33 11.50
CA LEU A 223 4.70 -13.38 11.22
C LEU A 223 5.02 -12.54 12.47
N LEU A 224 4.02 -11.83 13.01
CA LEU A 224 4.19 -10.87 14.09
C LEU A 224 4.77 -11.49 15.35
N ARG A 225 4.49 -12.77 15.66
CA ARG A 225 5.07 -13.52 16.79
C ARG A 225 6.59 -13.63 16.75
N ASN A 226 7.18 -13.61 15.56
CA ASN A 226 8.62 -13.71 15.37
C ASN A 226 9.25 -12.48 14.72
N PHE A 227 8.42 -11.49 14.39
CA PHE A 227 8.83 -10.27 13.72
C PHE A 227 9.70 -9.40 14.63
N SER A 228 10.96 -9.22 14.22
CA SER A 228 11.86 -8.21 14.76
C SER A 228 12.57 -7.55 13.60
N ILE A 229 12.71 -6.23 13.62
CA ILE A 229 13.49 -5.48 12.63
C ILE A 229 14.40 -4.52 13.37
N PHE A 230 15.69 -4.56 13.01
CA PHE A 230 16.66 -3.55 13.43
C PHE A 230 16.96 -2.66 12.23
N SER A 231 16.54 -1.39 12.31
CA SER A 231 16.85 -0.38 11.29
C SER A 231 17.64 0.75 11.92
N SER A 232 18.61 1.28 11.17
CA SER A 232 19.33 2.50 11.52
C SER A 232 18.57 3.78 11.12
N ASN A 233 17.35 3.64 10.63
CA ASN A 233 16.50 4.77 10.24
C ASN A 233 15.15 4.68 10.98
N PRO A 234 14.45 5.82 11.15
CA PRO A 234 13.05 5.81 11.55
C PRO A 234 12.23 4.90 10.62
N LEU A 235 11.57 3.92 11.22
CA LEU A 235 10.89 2.85 10.48
C LEU A 235 9.38 3.13 10.42
N VAL A 236 8.82 3.01 9.22
CA VAL A 236 7.38 2.97 8.96
C VAL A 236 7.01 1.56 8.58
N ILE A 237 6.06 0.97 9.28
CA ILE A 237 5.55 -0.37 9.01
C ILE A 237 4.05 -0.29 8.75
N ASP A 238 3.63 -0.78 7.59
CA ASP A 238 2.23 -0.89 7.21
C ASP A 238 1.86 -2.36 7.03
N PHE A 239 1.00 -2.87 7.89
CA PHE A 239 0.34 -4.16 7.77
C PHE A 239 -0.98 -4.00 7.02
N TYR A 240 -1.22 -4.85 6.05
CA TYR A 240 -2.44 -4.96 5.27
C TYR A 240 -2.99 -6.38 5.42
N ILE A 241 -4.29 -6.49 5.66
CA ILE A 241 -5.00 -7.77 5.63
C ILE A 241 -5.92 -7.72 4.40
N ASP A 242 -5.43 -8.32 3.30
CA ASP A 242 -6.08 -8.36 1.98
C ASP A 242 -7.03 -9.55 1.91
N LEU A 243 -8.30 -9.31 2.19
CA LEU A 243 -9.33 -10.35 2.30
C LEU A 243 -10.07 -10.60 0.98
N LEU A 244 -9.43 -10.28 -0.14
CA LEU A 244 -9.98 -10.63 -1.44
C LEU A 244 -9.86 -12.15 -1.64
N PRO A 245 -10.95 -12.84 -2.04
CA PRO A 245 -10.90 -14.27 -2.30
C PRO A 245 -9.86 -14.58 -3.39
N THR A 246 -8.91 -15.43 -3.04
CA THR A 246 -7.73 -15.83 -3.83
C THR A 246 -8.09 -16.47 -5.18
N ALA A 247 -9.33 -16.96 -5.35
CA ALA A 247 -9.72 -17.77 -6.49
C ALA A 247 -9.96 -17.01 -7.81
N ALA A 248 -10.11 -15.68 -7.81
CA ALA A 248 -10.49 -14.95 -9.02
C ALA A 248 -9.72 -13.64 -9.30
N ALA A 249 -8.77 -13.26 -8.44
CA ALA A 249 -7.95 -12.08 -8.72
C ALA A 249 -6.94 -12.42 -9.84
N PRO A 250 -6.99 -11.74 -11.01
CA PRO A 250 -5.97 -11.92 -12.03
C PRO A 250 -4.61 -11.65 -11.39
N SER A 251 -3.67 -12.59 -11.54
CA SER A 251 -2.29 -12.60 -11.02
C SER A 251 -1.38 -11.45 -11.53
N HIS A 252 -1.99 -10.34 -11.94
CA HIS A 252 -1.41 -9.23 -12.64
C HIS A 252 -1.85 -7.85 -12.11
N LEU A 253 -2.82 -7.79 -11.18
CA LEU A 253 -3.20 -6.52 -10.54
C LEU A 253 -2.24 -6.22 -9.38
N ASP A 254 -1.62 -5.06 -9.43
CA ASP A 254 -0.94 -4.46 -8.28
C ASP A 254 -2.00 -4.27 -7.18
N PRO A 255 -1.87 -4.86 -5.98
CA PRO A 255 -2.86 -4.73 -4.92
C PRO A 255 -3.13 -3.26 -4.54
N ARG A 256 -2.22 -2.33 -4.84
CA ARG A 256 -2.43 -0.88 -4.69
C ARG A 256 -3.51 -0.32 -5.62
N SER A 257 -3.80 -1.01 -6.73
CA SER A 257 -4.73 -0.56 -7.76
C SER A 257 -6.15 -1.10 -7.65
N SER A 258 -6.36 -2.19 -6.90
CA SER A 258 -7.64 -2.92 -6.81
C SER A 258 -8.58 -2.47 -5.68
N LEU A 259 -8.28 -1.37 -4.99
CA LEU A 259 -9.02 -0.82 -3.84
C LEU A 259 -10.45 -0.28 -4.14
N ARG A 260 -11.11 -0.65 -5.25
CA ARG A 260 -12.41 -0.04 -5.67
C ARG A 260 -13.65 -0.90 -5.48
N LYS A 261 -13.56 -2.15 -5.01
CA LYS A 261 -14.75 -2.95 -4.66
C LYS A 261 -14.60 -3.53 -3.24
N PRO A 262 -15.59 -3.41 -2.35
CA PRO A 262 -15.46 -3.86 -0.96
C PRO A 262 -15.72 -5.38 -0.82
N PRO A 263 -14.81 -6.15 -0.20
CA PRO A 263 -15.08 -7.51 0.27
C PRO A 263 -15.23 -7.60 1.81
N VAL A 264 -16.37 -8.18 2.21
CA VAL A 264 -16.69 -9.26 3.18
C VAL A 264 -15.80 -9.58 4.42
N PHE A 265 -14.86 -8.76 4.94
CA PHE A 265 -14.16 -9.13 6.20
C PHE A 265 -15.12 -9.36 7.37
N LEU A 266 -15.98 -8.37 7.59
CA LEU A 266 -16.86 -8.29 8.75
C LEU A 266 -18.12 -9.12 8.59
N ARG A 267 -18.43 -9.55 7.35
CA ARG A 267 -19.54 -10.46 7.06
C ARG A 267 -19.17 -11.90 7.40
N GLN A 268 -17.94 -12.33 7.12
CA GLN A 268 -17.54 -13.72 7.36
C GLN A 268 -17.48 -14.06 8.86
N TYR A 269 -17.12 -13.09 9.70
CA TYR A 269 -17.16 -13.22 11.17
C TYR A 269 -18.48 -12.79 11.79
N ASN A 270 -19.49 -12.42 10.98
CA ASN A 270 -20.75 -11.82 11.41
C ASN A 270 -20.56 -10.93 12.66
N MET A 271 -19.68 -9.92 12.59
CA MET A 271 -19.30 -9.15 13.78
C MET A 271 -20.50 -8.55 14.54
N TYR A 272 -21.64 -8.43 13.87
CA TYR A 272 -22.95 -8.10 14.44
C TYR A 272 -23.38 -9.04 15.57
N SER A 273 -23.11 -10.35 15.48
CA SER A 273 -23.43 -11.33 16.53
C SER A 273 -22.47 -11.26 17.72
N LEU A 274 -21.31 -10.62 17.57
CA LEU A 274 -20.32 -10.46 18.63
C LEU A 274 -20.57 -9.23 19.50
N ILE A 275 -21.48 -8.33 19.11
CA ILE A 275 -21.85 -7.17 19.92
C ILE A 275 -22.70 -7.70 21.09
N PRO A 276 -22.19 -7.69 22.34
CA PRO A 276 -22.96 -8.13 23.49
C PRO A 276 -24.13 -7.17 23.69
N GLU A 277 -25.25 -7.68 24.18
CA GLU A 277 -26.40 -6.85 24.56
C GLU A 277 -26.00 -5.76 25.57
N ASN A 278 -25.02 -6.06 26.43
CA ASN A 278 -24.45 -5.11 27.37
C ASN A 278 -23.27 -4.32 26.75
N ARG A 279 -23.62 -3.23 26.06
CA ARG A 279 -22.69 -2.39 25.28
C ARG A 279 -21.62 -1.65 26.09
N ARG A 280 -21.66 -1.63 27.43
CA ARG A 280 -20.84 -0.73 28.26
C ARG A 280 -19.44 -1.24 28.63
N THR A 281 -19.10 -2.50 28.35
CA THR A 281 -17.86 -3.13 28.88
C THR A 281 -17.05 -3.84 27.80
N TRP A 282 -17.13 -3.39 26.55
CA TRP A 282 -16.36 -4.01 25.48
C TRP A 282 -14.87 -3.71 25.61
N ALA A 283 -14.08 -4.77 25.55
CA ALA A 283 -12.66 -4.78 25.88
C ALA A 283 -11.95 -5.81 25.00
N LEU A 284 -10.62 -5.75 24.90
CA LEU A 284 -9.85 -6.62 24.01
C LEU A 284 -10.18 -8.11 24.21
N LYS A 285 -10.37 -8.56 25.47
CA LYS A 285 -10.72 -9.95 25.82
C LYS A 285 -12.01 -10.48 25.19
N HIS A 286 -12.87 -9.59 24.69
CA HIS A 286 -14.14 -9.93 24.04
C HIS A 286 -14.00 -10.08 22.51
N LEU A 287 -12.84 -9.72 21.94
CA LEU A 287 -12.56 -9.95 20.53
C LEU A 287 -12.30 -11.43 20.25
N PRO A 288 -12.44 -11.92 19.00
CA PRO A 288 -11.99 -13.25 18.65
C PRO A 288 -10.51 -13.46 18.99
N GLY A 289 -10.13 -14.67 19.42
CA GLY A 289 -8.77 -14.97 19.90
C GLY A 289 -7.66 -14.55 18.93
N ASP A 290 -7.87 -14.74 17.63
CA ASP A 290 -6.92 -14.32 16.59
C ASP A 290 -6.72 -12.79 16.58
N HIS A 291 -7.80 -12.01 16.74
CA HIS A 291 -7.70 -10.55 16.82
C HIS A 291 -6.99 -10.08 18.09
N GLN A 292 -7.25 -10.72 19.24
CA GLN A 292 -6.52 -10.44 20.47
C GLN A 292 -5.02 -10.68 20.28
N ALA A 293 -4.67 -11.82 19.65
CA ALA A 293 -3.30 -12.18 19.35
C ALA A 293 -2.63 -11.17 18.40
N ILE A 294 -3.33 -10.66 17.39
CA ILE A 294 -2.81 -9.59 16.51
C ILE A 294 -2.41 -8.38 17.35
N TRP A 295 -3.32 -7.85 18.17
CA TRP A 295 -3.08 -6.62 18.93
C TRP A 295 -2.00 -6.80 19.98
N ASN A 296 -1.95 -7.94 20.66
CA ASN A 296 -0.85 -8.27 21.57
C ASN A 296 0.49 -8.30 20.84
N CYS A 297 0.55 -8.89 19.64
CA CYS A 297 1.79 -8.91 18.87
C CYS A 297 2.15 -7.53 18.30
N LEU A 298 1.18 -6.73 17.85
CA LEU A 298 1.41 -5.36 17.39
C LEU A 298 1.90 -4.45 18.53
N LEU A 299 1.33 -4.58 19.73
CA LEU A 299 1.80 -3.89 20.92
C LEU A 299 3.26 -4.23 21.19
N ARG A 300 3.59 -5.53 21.16
CA ARG A 300 4.97 -6.00 21.30
C ARG A 300 5.88 -5.37 20.23
N VAL A 301 5.47 -5.39 18.96
CA VAL A 301 6.21 -4.76 17.85
C VAL A 301 6.38 -3.26 18.07
N TRP A 302 5.37 -2.58 18.61
CA TRP A 302 5.42 -1.15 18.94
C TRP A 302 6.36 -0.83 20.10
N GLN A 303 6.41 -1.72 21.09
CA GLN A 303 7.31 -1.62 22.24
C GLN A 303 8.73 -2.11 21.94
N MET A 304 8.98 -2.71 20.77
CA MET A 304 10.34 -3.11 20.41
C MET A 304 11.25 -1.90 20.35
N HIS A 305 12.33 -1.95 21.14
CA HIS A 305 13.46 -1.07 20.96
C HIS A 305 14.19 -1.47 19.68
N CYS A 306 13.86 -0.84 18.54
CA CYS A 306 14.50 -1.12 17.25
C CYS A 306 15.98 -0.70 17.22
N CYS A 307 16.47 0.02 18.23
CA CYS A 307 17.88 0.33 18.46
C CYS A 307 18.25 0.21 19.95
N ARG A 308 19.51 -0.16 20.22
CA ARG A 308 20.09 -0.10 21.59
C ARG A 308 20.23 1.33 22.10
N ASN A 309 20.22 2.32 21.21
CA ASN A 309 20.20 3.72 21.58
C ASN A 309 18.74 4.19 21.63
N ARG A 310 18.28 4.62 22.82
CA ARG A 310 16.91 5.08 23.08
C ARG A 310 16.50 6.23 22.16
N GLU A 311 17.49 6.91 21.58
CA GLU A 311 17.39 8.16 20.85
C GLU A 311 17.27 8.00 19.31
N GLU A 312 17.76 6.90 18.73
CA GLU A 312 18.12 6.92 17.28
C GLU A 312 17.24 6.08 16.35
N ALA A 313 16.42 5.17 16.87
CA ALA A 313 15.39 4.57 16.04
C ALA A 313 14.19 4.20 16.89
N ALA A 314 13.10 4.93 16.67
CA ALA A 314 11.78 4.50 17.07
C ALA A 314 11.00 4.09 15.82
N LEU A 315 10.12 3.10 15.99
CA LEU A 315 9.05 2.83 15.06
C LEU A 315 8.20 4.11 14.93
N LYS A 316 8.35 4.81 13.81
CA LYS A 316 7.72 6.11 13.57
C LYS A 316 6.23 5.93 13.33
N LYS A 317 5.86 4.88 12.60
CA LYS A 317 4.47 4.62 12.22
C LYS A 317 4.22 3.13 12.08
N LEU A 318 3.10 2.67 12.63
CA LEU A 318 2.60 1.32 12.54
C LEU A 318 1.15 1.38 12.09
N SER A 319 0.85 0.93 10.87
CA SER A 319 -0.52 0.84 10.40
C SER A 319 -0.96 -0.62 10.35
N ILE A 320 -2.21 -0.90 10.71
CA ILE A 320 -2.92 -2.12 10.32
C ILE A 320 -4.17 -1.71 9.56
N CYS A 321 -4.31 -2.21 8.34
CA CYS A 321 -5.38 -1.85 7.43
C CYS A 321 -6.15 -3.11 7.00
N ASP A 322 -7.47 -3.01 7.02
CA ASP A 322 -8.35 -3.83 6.20
C ASP A 322 -9.02 -2.95 5.12
N MET A 323 -10.00 -3.51 4.39
CA MET A 323 -10.70 -2.80 3.32
C MET A 323 -11.57 -1.62 3.79
N THR A 324 -11.94 -1.58 5.06
CA THR A 324 -12.90 -0.66 5.69
C THR A 324 -12.32 0.15 6.85
N THR A 325 -11.26 -0.32 7.49
CA THR A 325 -10.66 0.27 8.68
C THR A 325 -9.14 0.34 8.56
N ARG A 326 -8.56 1.40 9.11
CA ARG A 326 -7.12 1.60 9.22
C ARG A 326 -6.82 2.14 10.60
N PHE A 327 -6.12 1.36 11.40
CA PHE A 327 -5.50 1.84 12.63
C PHE A 327 -4.08 2.25 12.32
N THR A 328 -3.65 3.40 12.81
CA THR A 328 -2.31 3.93 12.57
C THR A 328 -1.75 4.48 13.88
N LEU A 329 -0.81 3.76 14.48
CA LEU A 329 0.00 4.29 15.56
C LEU A 329 1.10 5.15 14.94
N SER A 330 1.32 6.36 15.43
CA SER A 330 2.46 7.19 15.00
C SER A 330 3.17 7.84 16.19
N ARG A 331 4.47 8.04 16.05
CA ARG A 331 5.27 8.88 16.94
C ARG A 331 5.77 10.04 16.10
N GLU A 332 5.31 11.25 16.39
CA GLU A 332 5.86 12.45 15.81
C GLU A 332 6.90 13.00 16.77
N PHE A 333 8.16 12.93 16.36
CA PHE A 333 9.26 13.54 17.09
C PHE A 333 9.30 15.02 16.71
N LEU A 334 8.77 15.86 17.59
CA LEU A 334 8.76 17.31 17.46
C LEU A 334 9.92 17.90 18.29
N GLY A 335 11.18 17.70 17.88
CA GLY A 335 12.31 18.30 18.62
C GLY A 335 13.71 17.90 18.16
N GLU A 336 14.69 18.74 18.53
CA GLU A 336 16.14 18.49 18.39
C GLU A 336 16.70 17.63 19.52
N SER A 337 16.01 17.55 20.67
CA SER A 337 16.32 16.58 21.71
C SER A 337 15.61 15.24 21.45
N SER A 338 16.34 14.17 21.72
CA SER A 338 15.95 12.76 21.65
C SER A 338 14.84 12.35 22.62
N ASP A 339 14.37 13.28 23.46
CA ASP A 339 13.36 13.02 24.47
C ASP A 339 11.95 13.05 23.86
N VAL A 340 11.55 11.89 23.36
CA VAL A 340 10.17 11.40 23.22
C VAL A 340 9.12 12.51 22.97
N GLY A 341 9.01 12.96 21.71
CA GLY A 341 7.89 13.80 21.28
C GLY A 341 6.52 13.13 21.54
N PRO A 342 5.41 13.89 21.51
CA PRO A 342 4.06 13.38 21.72
C PRO A 342 3.79 12.17 20.84
N SER A 343 3.35 11.08 21.44
CA SER A 343 2.86 9.93 20.68
C SER A 343 1.43 10.22 20.21
N THR A 344 1.22 10.09 18.90
CA THR A 344 -0.06 10.40 18.23
C THR A 344 -0.68 9.13 17.70
N LEU A 345 -1.86 8.79 18.20
CA LEU A 345 -2.66 7.67 17.72
C LEU A 345 -3.63 8.15 16.64
N ILE A 346 -3.46 7.72 15.39
CA ILE A 346 -4.38 8.02 14.30
C ILE A 346 -5.29 6.82 14.04
N LEU A 347 -6.59 6.96 14.31
CA LEU A 347 -7.60 5.98 13.95
C LEU A 347 -8.35 6.46 12.72
N GLN A 348 -8.27 5.74 11.61
CA GLN A 348 -9.00 6.04 10.38
C GLN A 348 -10.03 4.96 10.06
N VAL A 349 -11.31 5.29 10.16
CA VAL A 349 -12.41 4.37 9.81
C VAL A 349 -13.01 4.85 8.48
N TRP A 350 -12.91 4.05 7.41
CA TRP A 350 -13.36 4.47 6.07
C TRP A 350 -14.86 4.28 5.84
N GLU A 351 -15.43 3.27 6.49
CA GLU A 351 -16.87 2.98 6.45
C GLU A 351 -17.34 2.55 7.83
N MET A 352 -18.25 3.32 8.42
CA MET A 352 -18.83 3.04 9.75
C MET A 352 -19.93 1.99 9.64
N LEU A 353 -19.56 0.74 9.35
CA LEU A 353 -20.45 -0.42 9.46
C LEU A 353 -20.65 -0.77 10.94
N ASP A 354 -21.79 -1.37 11.31
CA ASP A 354 -22.04 -1.70 12.71
C ASP A 354 -21.02 -2.76 13.21
N GLY A 355 -20.55 -2.59 14.45
CA GLY A 355 -19.51 -3.41 15.06
C GLY A 355 -18.08 -2.87 14.91
N ILE A 356 -17.74 -2.19 13.80
CA ILE A 356 -16.42 -1.55 13.63
C ILE A 356 -16.10 -0.57 14.76
N PRO A 357 -17.02 0.32 15.17
CA PRO A 357 -16.72 1.31 16.19
C PRO A 357 -16.54 0.69 17.57
N CYS A 358 -17.28 -0.38 17.85
CA CYS A 358 -17.07 -1.20 19.04
C CYS A 358 -15.65 -1.80 19.00
N TYR A 359 -15.23 -2.35 17.85
CA TYR A 359 -13.93 -3.00 17.69
C TYR A 359 -12.82 -1.98 17.91
N ALA A 360 -12.98 -0.83 17.27
CA ALA A 360 -12.09 0.30 17.41
C ALA A 360 -12.04 0.80 18.86
N GLY A 361 -13.16 0.87 19.58
CA GLY A 361 -13.20 1.22 21.00
C GLY A 361 -12.42 0.23 21.87
N ALA A 362 -12.62 -1.08 21.67
CA ALA A 362 -11.88 -2.11 22.40
C ALA A 362 -10.37 -2.04 22.15
N VAL A 363 -9.97 -1.76 20.90
CA VAL A 363 -8.58 -1.57 20.49
C VAL A 363 -8.00 -0.27 21.06
N LEU A 364 -8.73 0.84 20.99
CA LEU A 364 -8.32 2.12 21.59
C LEU A 364 -8.10 1.96 23.10
N GLY A 365 -9.03 1.30 23.79
CA GLY A 365 -8.91 1.04 25.21
C GLY A 365 -7.73 0.16 25.56
N PHE A 366 -7.40 -0.84 24.74
CA PHE A 366 -6.17 -1.61 24.90
C PHE A 366 -4.91 -0.77 24.66
N LEU A 367 -4.89 0.04 23.61
CA LEU A 367 -3.75 0.86 23.24
C LEU A 367 -3.52 2.02 24.22
N SER A 368 -4.54 2.45 24.95
CA SER A 368 -4.45 3.51 25.98
C SER A 368 -3.29 3.32 26.97
N GLN A 369 -2.92 2.08 27.26
CA GLN A 369 -1.79 1.74 28.14
C GLN A 369 -0.42 2.25 27.65
N LEU A 370 -0.33 2.75 26.41
CA LEU A 370 0.88 3.33 25.83
C LEU A 370 1.09 4.80 26.21
N GLY A 371 0.16 5.42 26.93
CA GLY A 371 0.31 6.80 27.42
C GLY A 371 0.35 7.84 26.29
N PHE A 372 -0.58 7.74 25.34
CA PHE A 372 -0.66 8.69 24.22
C PHE A 372 -0.98 10.09 24.71
N GLN A 373 -0.35 11.08 24.09
CA GLN A 373 -0.66 12.50 24.31
C GLN A 373 -1.70 12.99 23.31
N GLU A 374 -1.73 12.43 22.10
CA GLU A 374 -2.67 12.87 21.07
C GLU A 374 -3.41 11.71 20.41
N VAL A 375 -4.69 11.90 20.13
CA VAL A 375 -5.50 10.96 19.35
C VAL A 375 -6.18 11.68 18.19
N ASN A 376 -5.99 11.22 16.96
CA ASN A 376 -6.64 11.75 15.76
C ASN A 376 -7.62 10.72 15.19
N LEU A 377 -8.91 10.98 15.37
CA LEU A 377 -10.02 10.16 14.87
C LEU A 377 -10.47 10.66 13.50
N LYS A 378 -10.20 9.91 12.44
CA LYS A 378 -10.65 10.18 11.06
C LYS A 378 -11.78 9.24 10.69
N LEU A 379 -13.02 9.65 10.89
CA LEU A 379 -14.21 8.87 10.60
C LEU A 379 -14.76 9.26 9.22
N ARG A 380 -14.89 8.29 8.32
CA ARG A 380 -15.55 8.47 7.02
C ARG A 380 -16.77 7.56 6.95
N SER A 381 -17.85 8.09 6.42
CA SER A 381 -19.06 7.32 6.13
C SER A 381 -19.57 7.66 4.73
N THR A 382 -19.79 6.61 3.95
CA THR A 382 -20.47 6.68 2.65
C THR A 382 -21.99 6.81 2.81
N ARG A 383 -22.53 6.48 4.00
CA ARG A 383 -23.97 6.55 4.31
C ARG A 383 -24.39 8.00 4.56
N PRO A 384 -25.64 8.37 4.21
CA PRO A 384 -26.19 9.67 4.57
C PRO A 384 -26.27 9.81 6.10
N TRP A 385 -26.17 11.04 6.61
CA TRP A 385 -26.18 11.32 8.05
C TRP A 385 -27.39 10.74 8.79
N GLY A 386 -28.58 10.76 8.18
CA GLY A 386 -29.78 10.17 8.80
C GLY A 386 -29.66 8.67 9.09
N ALA A 387 -28.75 7.96 8.41
CA ALA A 387 -28.45 6.55 8.66
C ALA A 387 -27.26 6.36 9.62
N PHE A 388 -26.61 7.45 10.05
CA PHE A 388 -25.53 7.43 11.02
C PHE A 388 -26.11 7.36 12.43
N LYS A 389 -25.88 6.25 13.14
CA LYS A 389 -26.31 6.10 14.54
C LYS A 389 -25.26 6.74 15.46
N PRO A 390 -25.57 7.81 16.22
CA PRO A 390 -24.62 8.42 17.15
C PRO A 390 -24.05 7.43 18.18
N ASP A 391 -24.85 6.44 18.57
CA ASP A 391 -24.48 5.36 19.50
C ASP A 391 -23.22 4.59 19.08
N LEU A 392 -22.92 4.55 17.78
CA LEU A 392 -21.72 3.91 17.28
C LEU A 392 -20.45 4.61 17.77
N VAL A 393 -20.50 5.92 18.00
CA VAL A 393 -19.33 6.69 18.46
C VAL A 393 -19.19 6.67 19.98
N LEU A 394 -20.25 6.31 20.71
CA LEU A 394 -20.18 6.16 22.17
C LEU A 394 -19.12 5.14 22.61
N PHE A 395 -18.83 4.11 21.81
CA PHE A 395 -17.76 3.17 22.11
C PHE A 395 -16.37 3.80 22.02
N LEU A 396 -16.17 4.72 21.07
CA LEU A 396 -14.93 5.48 20.94
C LEU A 396 -14.81 6.49 22.08
N ASP A 397 -15.92 7.12 22.44
CA ASP A 397 -16.03 8.05 23.56
C ASP A 397 -15.72 7.39 24.91
N ASP A 398 -16.31 6.23 25.17
CA ASP A 398 -16.05 5.42 26.37
C ASP A 398 -14.58 5.00 26.43
N ALA A 399 -14.00 4.59 25.30
CA ALA A 399 -12.57 4.22 25.24
C ALA A 399 -11.66 5.41 25.52
N LEU A 400 -11.97 6.60 24.99
CA LEU A 400 -11.23 7.83 25.27
C LEU A 400 -11.44 8.37 26.68
N SER A 401 -12.46 7.88 27.40
CA SER A 401 -12.75 8.24 28.78
C SER A 401 -12.07 7.33 29.80
N LEU A 402 -11.31 6.33 29.36
CA LEU A 402 -10.60 5.40 30.24
C LEU A 402 -9.47 6.12 31.01
N PRO A 403 -9.22 5.77 32.29
CA PRO A 403 -8.19 6.41 33.12
C PRO A 403 -6.78 6.40 32.51
N ASN A 404 -6.47 5.39 31.67
CA ASN A 404 -5.17 5.25 31.00
C ASN A 404 -4.88 6.38 29.99
N PHE A 405 -5.90 7.13 29.56
CA PHE A 405 -5.72 8.33 28.75
C PHE A 405 -5.54 9.60 29.60
N SER A 406 -5.17 9.50 30.87
CA SER A 406 -4.93 10.67 31.73
C SER A 406 -3.85 11.62 31.19
N THR A 407 -2.95 11.13 30.34
CA THR A 407 -1.89 11.90 29.66
C THR A 407 -2.35 12.57 28.37
N LEU A 408 -3.60 12.36 27.95
CA LEU A 408 -4.12 12.84 26.68
C LEU A 408 -4.28 14.37 26.72
N THR A 409 -3.52 15.06 25.88
CA THR A 409 -3.51 16.51 25.72
C THR A 409 -4.25 16.98 24.47
N ARG A 410 -4.55 16.10 23.51
CA ARG A 410 -5.27 16.47 22.27
C ARG A 410 -6.12 15.34 21.69
N VAL A 411 -7.35 15.65 21.28
CA VAL A 411 -8.21 14.73 20.50
C VAL A 411 -8.75 15.42 19.26
N THR A 412 -8.16 15.16 18.09
CA THR A 412 -8.66 15.69 16.83
C THR A 412 -9.73 14.76 16.25
N LEU A 413 -10.94 15.26 16.00
CA LEU A 413 -12.01 14.49 15.34
C LEU A 413 -12.28 15.05 13.93
N GLN A 414 -12.00 14.25 12.91
CA GLN A 414 -12.28 14.55 11.51
C GLN A 414 -13.38 13.63 11.00
N VAL A 415 -14.57 14.18 10.72
CA VAL A 415 -15.70 13.40 10.18
C VAL A 415 -15.96 13.77 8.72
N SER A 416 -15.87 12.79 7.83
CA SER A 416 -16.13 12.93 6.39
C SER A 416 -17.37 12.13 6.00
N LEU A 417 -18.45 12.83 5.67
CA LEU A 417 -19.74 12.23 5.29
C LEU A 417 -20.01 12.46 3.81
N LYS A 418 -20.59 11.47 3.11
CA LYS A 418 -21.01 11.64 1.70
C LYS A 418 -22.07 12.74 1.53
N HIS A 419 -22.97 12.87 2.51
CA HIS A 419 -23.99 13.91 2.58
C HIS A 419 -24.06 14.42 4.02
N PRO A 420 -23.20 15.39 4.42
CA PRO A 420 -23.31 16.00 5.74
C PRO A 420 -24.68 16.66 5.87
N PRO A 421 -25.32 16.60 7.05
CA PRO A 421 -26.60 17.28 7.25
C PRO A 421 -26.36 18.78 7.02
N SER A 422 -27.05 19.34 6.03
CA SER A 422 -26.98 20.72 5.54
C SER A 422 -25.92 21.66 6.17
N ALA A 423 -24.78 21.72 5.49
CA ALA A 423 -23.96 22.89 5.15
C ALA A 423 -23.47 23.89 6.22
N CYS A 424 -23.68 23.62 7.51
CA CYS A 424 -22.89 24.22 8.57
C CYS A 424 -22.10 23.10 9.23
N LYS A 425 -20.76 23.22 9.27
CA LYS A 425 -19.90 22.34 10.07
C LYS A 425 -20.23 22.60 11.54
N ARG A 426 -21.37 22.09 12.01
CA ARG A 426 -21.74 22.05 13.42
C ARG A 426 -20.57 21.38 14.13
N ASN A 427 -20.18 21.88 15.30
CA ASN A 427 -19.29 21.11 16.15
C ASN A 427 -20.03 19.83 16.56
N PHE A 428 -19.82 18.75 15.81
CA PHE A 428 -20.41 17.45 16.10
C PHE A 428 -19.69 16.77 17.25
N ALA A 429 -18.50 17.25 17.64
CA ALA A 429 -17.70 16.58 18.64
C ALA A 429 -18.42 16.45 20.01
N PRO A 430 -19.09 17.48 20.56
CA PRO A 430 -19.90 17.32 21.79
C PRO A 430 -21.06 16.34 21.66
N LEU A 431 -21.63 16.19 20.45
CA LEU A 431 -22.72 15.24 20.18
C LEU A 431 -22.19 13.81 20.00
N MET A 432 -21.00 13.67 19.42
CA MET A 432 -20.41 12.38 19.07
C MET A 432 -19.58 11.79 20.22
N LEU A 433 -18.97 12.65 21.04
CA LEU A 433 -18.16 12.29 22.21
C LEU A 433 -18.68 13.01 23.48
N PRO A 434 -19.90 12.69 23.94
CA PRO A 434 -20.50 13.33 25.11
C PRO A 434 -19.85 12.96 26.45
N ARG A 435 -18.90 12.04 26.55
CA ARG A 435 -18.32 11.59 27.82
C ARG A 435 -16.86 11.93 27.96
N THR A 436 -16.15 12.10 26.84
CA THR A 436 -14.72 12.37 26.87
C THR A 436 -14.42 13.65 27.63
N TYR A 437 -13.54 13.56 28.62
CA TYR A 437 -12.98 14.72 29.31
C TYR A 437 -12.07 15.55 28.39
N ALA A 438 -11.66 14.99 27.24
CA ALA A 438 -10.84 15.66 26.24
C ALA A 438 -11.59 16.72 25.40
N ARG A 439 -12.82 17.09 25.76
CA ARG A 439 -13.61 18.13 25.07
C ARG A 439 -12.88 19.46 24.94
N GLY A 440 -12.09 19.85 25.94
CA GLY A 440 -11.25 21.07 25.89
C GLY A 440 -10.05 20.97 24.95
N LEU A 441 -9.80 19.77 24.42
CA LEU A 441 -8.60 19.39 23.67
C LEU A 441 -8.95 19.05 22.21
N MET A 442 -10.17 19.36 21.77
CA MET A 442 -10.66 19.02 20.44
C MET A 442 -10.43 20.16 19.46
N GLU A 443 -9.43 20.01 18.60
CA GLU A 443 -9.21 20.91 17.47
C GLU A 443 -10.17 20.56 16.31
N LEU A 444 -10.93 21.56 15.86
CA LEU A 444 -11.90 21.43 14.79
C LEU A 444 -11.28 21.85 13.45
N VAL A 445 -11.53 21.06 12.41
CA VAL A 445 -11.01 21.34 11.06
C VAL A 445 -11.98 22.26 10.31
N ASP A 446 -11.62 23.55 10.30
CA ASP A 446 -12.18 24.74 9.63
C ASP A 446 -13.41 25.43 10.25
N ASP A 447 -13.30 26.75 10.39
CA ASP A 447 -14.40 27.67 10.66
C ASP A 447 -15.48 27.61 9.57
N CYS A 448 -16.75 27.68 9.98
CA CYS A 448 -17.87 27.76 9.05
C CYS A 448 -17.85 29.10 8.31
N LYS A 449 -17.37 29.12 7.06
CA LYS A 449 -17.30 30.32 6.19
C LYS A 449 -18.67 30.87 5.72
N ARG A 450 -19.80 30.37 6.22
CA ARG A 450 -21.14 30.84 5.80
C ARG A 450 -21.70 31.87 6.78
N SER A 451 -21.89 33.09 6.31
CA SER A 451 -22.48 34.21 7.06
C SER A 451 -23.90 33.96 7.58
N ASN A 452 -24.64 33.02 7.00
CA ASN A 452 -26.05 32.72 7.31
C ASN A 452 -26.25 31.33 7.94
N CYS A 453 -25.23 30.77 8.61
CA CYS A 453 -25.42 29.49 9.31
C CYS A 453 -26.38 29.67 10.50
N VAL A 454 -27.59 29.10 10.39
CA VAL A 454 -28.65 29.05 11.42
C VAL A 454 -28.17 28.47 12.76
N ILE A 455 -27.05 27.74 12.77
CA ILE A 455 -26.47 27.14 13.98
C ILE A 455 -25.55 28.13 14.72
N HIS A 456 -24.71 28.90 14.01
CA HIS A 456 -23.78 29.88 14.62
C HIS A 456 -24.43 31.27 14.77
N ARG A 457 -25.48 31.54 13.99
CA ARG A 457 -26.37 32.68 14.13
C ARG A 457 -27.80 32.15 14.18
N PRO A 458 -28.24 31.58 15.32
CA PRO A 458 -29.65 31.23 15.46
C PRO A 458 -30.48 32.47 15.17
N PRO A 459 -31.60 32.32 14.41
CA PRO A 459 -32.53 33.42 14.26
C PRO A 459 -32.87 33.91 15.67
N PRO A 460 -32.92 35.25 15.89
CA PRO A 460 -33.30 35.78 17.19
C PRO A 460 -34.56 35.05 17.62
N SER A 461 -34.48 34.42 18.81
CA SER A 461 -35.57 33.61 19.35
C SER A 461 -36.85 34.37 19.12
N VAL A 462 -37.74 33.84 18.28
CA VAL A 462 -39.06 34.41 18.08
C VAL A 462 -39.62 34.55 19.49
N SER A 463 -39.79 35.80 19.94
CA SER A 463 -40.36 36.11 21.25
C SER A 463 -41.59 35.22 21.43
N PRO A 464 -41.81 34.63 22.61
CA PRO A 464 -42.94 33.74 22.83
C PRO A 464 -44.21 34.41 22.28
N LEU A 465 -44.89 33.73 21.37
CA LEU A 465 -46.19 34.16 20.85
C LEU A 465 -47.02 34.62 22.05
N PRO A 466 -47.64 35.82 21.99
CA PRO A 466 -48.51 36.28 23.06
C PRO A 466 -49.53 35.18 23.34
N ALA A 467 -49.73 34.88 24.63
CA ALA A 467 -50.65 33.86 25.08
C ALA A 467 -51.99 34.01 24.33
N PRO A 468 -52.61 32.89 23.88
CA PRO A 468 -53.88 32.97 23.17
C PRO A 468 -54.86 33.76 24.03
N SER A 469 -55.37 34.87 23.49
CA SER A 469 -56.47 35.61 24.05
C SER A 469 -57.62 34.63 24.31
N GLY A 470 -58.20 34.73 25.52
CA GLY A 470 -59.20 33.79 26.02
C GLY A 470 -60.41 33.56 25.10
N PRO A 471 -61.24 32.56 25.42
CA PRO A 471 -62.36 32.18 24.57
C PRO A 471 -63.34 33.34 24.35
N PRO A 472 -63.96 33.44 23.16
CA PRO A 472 -64.90 34.50 22.85
C PRO A 472 -66.14 34.42 23.74
N THR A 473 -66.54 35.57 24.28
CA THR A 473 -67.78 35.74 25.05
C THR A 473 -69.02 35.64 24.16
N ILE A 474 -70.09 35.04 24.70
CA ILE A 474 -71.42 34.77 24.11
C ILE A 474 -72.23 36.06 23.86
N LEU A 475 -71.65 37.08 23.22
CA LEU A 475 -72.38 38.31 22.87
C LEU A 475 -72.19 38.76 21.42
N ASP A 476 -71.41 38.05 20.60
CA ASP A 476 -71.19 38.40 19.18
C ASP A 476 -72.03 37.56 18.20
N LEU A 477 -73.27 37.25 18.56
CA LEU A 477 -74.26 36.70 17.63
C LEU A 477 -75.62 37.38 17.82
N TRP A 478 -75.75 38.62 17.34
CA TRP A 478 -76.97 39.22 16.77
C TRP A 478 -76.58 40.20 15.68
#